data_AF-A0A5K0VQ83-F1
#
_entry.id   AF-A0A5K0VQ83-F1
#
_cell.length_a   1.000
_cell.length_b   1.000
_cell.length_c   1.000
_cell.angle_alpha   90.00
_cell.angle_beta   90.00
_cell.angle_gamma   90.00
#
_symmetry.space_group_name_H-M   'P 1'
#
loop_
_entity.id
_entity.type
_entity.pdbx_description
1 polymer ?
#
loop_
_entity_poly.entity_id
_entity_poly.type
_entity_poly.pdbx_seq_one_letter_code
_entity_poly.pdbx_strand_id
1 'polypeptide(L)' 'IENEYGPEEWEIGAPGKAYTAWAANMAVSLGTGVPWVMCKQDDAPDPI' A
#
# COMPACT_ATOMS: atom_id res chain seq x y z
N ILE A 1 -0.28 -2.88 -6.18
CA ILE A 1 -0.53 -1.43 -6.34
C ILE A 1 0.68 -0.69 -5.80
N GLU A 2 0.91 0.57 -6.22
CA GLU A 2 2.17 1.29 -5.96
C GLU A 2 3.43 0.57 -6.48
N ASN A 3 4.57 1.26 -6.44
CA ASN A 3 5.85 0.68 -6.81
C ASN A 3 6.97 1.18 -5.90
N GLU A 4 7.48 0.27 -5.06
CA GLU A 4 8.63 0.52 -4.18
C GLU A 4 8.45 1.70 -3.23
N TYR A 5 7.24 1.95 -2.72
CA TYR A 5 6.95 3.14 -1.91
C TYR A 5 7.40 3.05 -0.44
N GLY A 6 7.83 1.89 0.05
CA GLY A 6 8.24 1.72 1.45
C GLY A 6 9.37 2.67 1.92
N PRO A 7 10.44 2.91 1.14
CA PRO A 7 11.46 3.91 1.46
C PRO A 7 10.89 5.34 1.55
N GLU A 8 10.02 5.73 0.61
CA GLU A 8 9.38 7.04 0.60
C GLU A 8 8.43 7.20 1.80
N GLU A 9 7.66 6.17 2.11
CA GLU A 9 6.81 6.14 3.32
C GLU A 9 7.64 6.35 4.58
N TRP A 10 8.81 5.70 4.67
CA TRP A 10 9.72 5.87 5.80
C TRP A 10 10.23 7.32 5.93
N GLU A 11 10.64 7.93 4.81
CA GLU A 11 11.11 9.31 4.79
C GLU A 11 10.00 10.34 5.10
N ILE A 12 8.79 10.10 4.60
CA ILE A 12 7.63 10.99 4.79
C ILE A 12 7.03 10.81 6.21
N GLY A 13 7.07 9.60 6.76
CA GLY A 13 6.54 9.27 8.08
C GLY A 13 5.01 9.14 8.09
N ALA A 14 4.35 9.77 9.07
CA ALA A 14 2.92 9.57 9.33
C ALA A 14 2.00 9.82 8.11
N PRO A 15 2.24 10.84 7.26
CA PRO A 15 1.45 11.02 6.03
C PRO A 15 1.64 9.88 5.02
N GLY A 16 2.85 9.33 4.91
CA GLY A 16 3.16 8.17 4.05
C GLY A 16 2.37 6.94 4.50
N LYS A 17 2.37 6.66 5.81
CA LYS A 17 1.56 5.60 6.42
C LYS A 17 0.07 5.74 6.12
N ALA A 18 -0.46 6.95 6.26
CA ALA A 18 -1.87 7.22 5.96
C ALA A 18 -2.18 7.00 4.47
N TYR A 19 -1.25 7.40 3.59
CA TYR A 19 -1.36 7.19 2.15
C TYR A 19 -1.31 5.70 1.78
N THR A 20 -0.35 4.94 2.29
CA THR A 20 -0.21 3.49 2.04
C THR A 20 -1.48 2.74 2.45
N ALA A 21 -2.03 3.06 3.63
CA ALA A 21 -3.30 2.49 4.07
C ALA A 21 -4.47 2.86 3.14
N TRP A 22 -4.54 4.10 2.67
CA TRP A 22 -5.58 4.53 1.73
C TRP A 22 -5.44 3.81 0.38
N ALA A 23 -4.23 3.75 -0.19
CA ALA A 23 -3.97 3.15 -1.49
C ALA A 23 -4.29 1.66 -1.50
N ALA A 24 -3.91 0.94 -0.44
CA ALA A 24 -4.26 -0.47 -0.26
C ALA A 24 -5.79 -0.68 -0.21
N ASN A 25 -6.49 0.07 0.64
CA ASN A 25 -7.95 -0.04 0.77
C ASN A 25 -8.69 0.30 -0.53
N MET A 26 -8.21 1.33 -1.26
CA MET A 26 -8.74 1.70 -2.56
C MET A 26 -8.58 0.53 -3.55
N ALA A 27 -7.39 -0.06 -3.65
CA ALA A 27 -7.12 -1.16 -4.58
C ALA A 27 -7.99 -2.40 -4.30
N VAL A 28 -8.13 -2.80 -3.04
CA VAL A 28 -9.00 -3.93 -2.63
C VAL A 28 -10.46 -3.65 -2.98
N SER A 29 -10.92 -2.42 -2.79
CA SER A 29 -12.31 -2.01 -3.05
C SER A 29 -12.71 -2.08 -4.53
N LEU A 30 -11.74 -2.16 -5.46
CA LEU A 30 -12.02 -2.34 -6.88
C LEU A 30 -12.56 -3.74 -7.23
N GLY A 31 -12.48 -4.71 -6.31
CA GLY A 31 -13.15 -6.00 -6.46
C GLY A 31 -12.66 -6.83 -7.65
N THR A 32 -11.36 -6.80 -7.95
CA THR A 32 -10.75 -7.48 -9.10
C THR A 32 -10.89 -9.01 -9.07
N GLY A 33 -11.20 -9.60 -7.92
CA GLY A 33 -11.38 -11.03 -7.73
C GLY A 33 -10.07 -11.83 -7.61
N VAL A 34 -8.92 -11.16 -7.61
CA VAL A 34 -7.58 -11.74 -7.42
C VAL A 34 -6.76 -10.89 -6.44
N PRO A 35 -5.73 -11.46 -5.79
CA PRO A 35 -4.88 -10.72 -4.84
C PRO A 35 -4.13 -9.54 -5.47
N TRP A 36 -3.73 -8.60 -4.62
CA TRP A 36 -2.84 -7.51 -4.98
C TRP A 36 -1.41 -7.83 -4.51
N VAL A 37 -0.45 -6.99 -4.89
CA VAL A 37 0.94 -7.07 -4.40
C VAL A 37 1.47 -5.65 -4.31
N MET A 38 2.22 -5.34 -3.26
CA MET A 38 3.02 -4.12 -3.11
C MET A 38 4.49 -4.52 -2.98
N CYS A 39 5.37 -4.03 -3.85
CA CYS A 39 6.80 -4.35 -3.81
C CYS A 39 7.56 -3.38 -2.91
N LYS A 40 8.57 -3.90 -2.18
CA LYS A 40 9.34 -3.17 -1.15
C LYS A 40 8.46 -2.38 -0.16
N GLN A 41 7.37 -3.00 0.27
CA GLN A 41 6.46 -2.45 1.25
C GLN A 41 6.37 -3.42 2.43
N ASP A 42 7.25 -3.25 3.42
CA ASP A 42 7.38 -4.20 4.54
C ASP A 42 6.14 -4.24 5.44
N ASP A 43 5.36 -3.15 5.47
CA ASP A 43 4.11 -2.99 6.21
C ASP A 43 2.87 -2.87 5.29
N ALA A 44 2.90 -3.57 4.14
CA ALA A 44 1.75 -3.68 3.25
C ALA A 44 0.49 -4.15 4.04
N PRO A 45 -0.62 -3.41 4.01
CA PRO A 45 -1.82 -3.78 4.75
C PRO A 45 -2.53 -5.01 4.16
N ASP A 46 -2.95 -5.96 4.99
CA ASP A 46 -3.88 -7.01 4.58
C ASP A 46 -5.21 -6.42 4.08
N PRO A 47 -5.92 -7.05 3.12
CA PRO A 47 -5.63 -8.34 2.47
C PRO A 47 -4.92 -8.18 1.11
N ILE A 48 -3.95 -7.25 1.01
CA ILE A 48 -3.23 -7.02 -0.24
C ILE A 48 -2.50 -8.27 -0.70
#